data_AF-A0A1Y3VB46-F1
#
_entry.id   AF-A0A1Y3VB46-F1
#
_cell.length_a   1.000
_cell.length_b   1.000
_cell.length_c   1.000
_cell.angle_alpha   90.00
_cell.angle_beta   90.00
_cell.angle_gamma   90.00
#
_symmetry.space_group_name_H-M   'P 1'
#
loop_
_entity.id
_entity.type
_entity.pdbx_description
1 polymer ?
#
loop_
_entity_poly.entity_id
_entity_poly.type
_entity_poly.pdbx_seq_one_letter_code
_entity_poly.pdbx_strand_id
1 'polypeptide(L)'
;MTGLRKRVTVGFLSIVCLLFFSGMISLLELGHLSRDTGEILKANARNIELAKEMLDAAHEQNVALIRLSVFGDRSGDSLCRVCMDRLENTLLVAQNEALDKSFLDSLAFATTELRLATDNYLAFGDLRSSDSLAAAQTPQRPDSLGIKWYNEEYDALYGRLTAAIKNYMTSTQSSLAPRAEQMKKNAYRAVTPVLISVAVMIAIVLMLYYFMSIYCVSPVVRMNKSLGDWLSFRTPFNVKGDLKDEVLELKERIETLINQSKQPKA
;
A
#
# COMPACT_ATOMS: atom_id res chain seq x y z
N MET A 1 -50.39 -4.45 -10.46
CA MET A 1 -49.37 -5.50 -10.68
C MET A 1 -49.42 -6.48 -9.51
N THR A 2 -49.58 -7.78 -9.77
CA THR A 2 -49.80 -8.84 -8.77
C THR A 2 -48.64 -8.96 -7.78
N GLY A 3 -48.96 -9.09 -6.48
CA GLY A 3 -48.00 -8.99 -5.37
C GLY A 3 -46.85 -10.01 -5.40
N LEU A 4 -47.05 -11.17 -6.03
CA LEU A 4 -46.02 -12.22 -6.15
C LEU A 4 -44.81 -11.75 -6.96
N ARG A 5 -45.05 -11.10 -8.12
CA ARG A 5 -43.98 -10.64 -9.01
C ARG A 5 -43.13 -9.56 -8.33
N LYS A 6 -43.77 -8.62 -7.63
CA LYS A 6 -43.07 -7.55 -6.89
C LYS A 6 -42.26 -8.10 -5.71
N ARG A 7 -42.80 -9.06 -4.95
CA ARG A 7 -42.09 -9.69 -3.81
C ARG A 7 -40.87 -10.50 -4.26
N VAL A 8 -40.99 -11.27 -5.34
CA VAL A 8 -39.87 -12.05 -5.90
C VAL A 8 -38.80 -11.11 -6.46
N THR A 9 -39.15 -10.09 -7.25
CA THR A 9 -38.17 -9.13 -7.77
C THR A 9 -37.45 -8.37 -6.65
N VAL A 10 -38.15 -7.97 -5.58
CA VAL A 10 -37.52 -7.29 -4.44
C VAL A 10 -36.56 -8.21 -3.67
N GLY A 11 -36.92 -9.49 -3.49
CA GLY A 11 -36.04 -10.47 -2.84
C GLY A 11 -34.74 -10.71 -3.63
N PHE A 12 -34.86 -10.92 -4.94
CA PHE A 12 -33.69 -11.08 -5.81
C PHE A 12 -32.84 -9.82 -5.89
N LEU A 13 -33.45 -8.64 -5.98
CA LEU A 13 -32.74 -7.37 -5.98
C LEU A 13 -31.99 -7.15 -4.66
N SER A 14 -32.57 -7.51 -3.52
CA SER A 14 -31.92 -7.43 -2.21
C SER A 14 -30.67 -8.30 -2.14
N ILE A 15 -30.71 -9.51 -2.70
CA ILE A 15 -29.55 -10.42 -2.72
C ILE A 15 -28.42 -9.84 -3.58
N VAL A 16 -28.75 -9.29 -4.75
CA VAL A 16 -27.76 -8.62 -5.62
C VAL A 16 -27.14 -7.41 -4.91
N CYS A 17 -27.95 -6.58 -4.26
CA CYS A 17 -27.46 -5.44 -3.48
C CYS A 17 -26.53 -5.88 -2.34
N LEU A 18 -26.90 -6.91 -1.57
CA LEU A 18 -26.06 -7.44 -0.48
C LEU A 18 -24.71 -7.99 -1.00
N LEU A 19 -24.72 -8.72 -2.11
CA LEU A 19 -23.50 -9.22 -2.72
C LEU A 19 -22.60 -8.08 -3.22
N PHE A 20 -23.20 -7.03 -3.76
CA PHE A 20 -22.47 -5.84 -4.19
C PHE A 20 -21.83 -5.12 -2.99
N PHE A 21 -22.57 -4.90 -1.90
CA PHE A 21 -22.03 -4.26 -0.70
C PHE A 21 -20.95 -5.10 -0.02
N SER A 22 -21.14 -6.43 0.04
CA SER A 22 -20.14 -7.36 0.57
C SER A 22 -18.85 -7.35 -0.26
N GLY A 23 -18.97 -7.41 -1.59
CA GLY A 23 -17.83 -7.31 -2.51
C GLY A 23 -17.12 -5.95 -2.40
N MET A 24 -17.88 -4.86 -2.27
CA MET A 24 -17.33 -3.51 -2.12
C MET A 24 -16.57 -3.34 -0.80
N ILE A 25 -17.09 -3.88 0.31
CA ILE A 25 -16.40 -3.87 1.61
C ILE A 25 -15.08 -4.66 1.55
N SER A 26 -15.09 -5.83 0.90
CA SER A 26 -13.86 -6.63 0.72
C SER A 26 -12.79 -5.91 -0.12
N LEU A 27 -13.19 -5.14 -1.13
CA LEU A 27 -12.27 -4.29 -1.91
C LEU A 27 -11.74 -3.10 -1.10
N LEU A 28 -12.55 -2.54 -0.21
CA LEU A 28 -12.14 -1.43 0.66
C LEU A 28 -11.13 -1.90 1.73
N GLU A 29 -11.33 -3.06 2.37
CA GLU A 29 -10.34 -3.64 3.30
C GLU A 29 -8.99 -3.86 2.62
N LEU A 30 -8.99 -4.31 1.38
CA LEU A 30 -7.78 -4.44 0.58
C LEU A 30 -7.17 -3.07 0.21
N GLY A 31 -8.01 -2.06 0.00
CA GLY A 31 -7.62 -0.67 -0.23
C GLY A 31 -6.93 -0.03 0.97
N HIS A 32 -7.40 -0.31 2.19
CA HIS A 32 -6.75 0.12 3.42
C HIS A 32 -5.37 -0.53 3.59
N LEU A 33 -5.26 -1.85 3.36
CA LEU A 33 -3.98 -2.55 3.38
C LEU A 33 -2.99 -2.00 2.32
N SER A 34 -3.52 -1.62 1.14
CA SER A 34 -2.74 -0.98 0.08
C SER A 34 -2.27 0.43 0.47
N ARG A 35 -3.12 1.22 1.15
CA ARG A 35 -2.80 2.59 1.59
C ARG A 35 -1.74 2.59 2.68
N ASP A 36 -1.85 1.70 3.67
CA ASP A 36 -0.88 1.55 4.75
C ASP A 36 0.48 1.13 4.19
N THR A 37 0.50 0.28 3.17
CA THR A 37 1.75 -0.12 2.51
C THR A 37 2.32 1.00 1.62
N GLY A 38 1.48 1.85 1.03
CA GLY A 38 1.90 3.05 0.31
C GLY A 38 2.57 4.11 1.20
N GLU A 39 2.05 4.28 2.42
CA GLU A 39 2.68 5.14 3.44
C GLU A 39 4.03 4.57 3.90
N ILE A 40 4.15 3.25 4.06
CA ILE A 40 5.43 2.58 4.36
C ILE A 40 6.43 2.76 3.20
N LEU A 41 5.98 2.67 1.94
CA LEU A 41 6.86 2.84 0.78
C LEU A 41 7.37 4.29 0.67
N LYS A 42 6.51 5.27 0.95
CA LYS A 42 6.86 6.69 0.98
C LYS A 42 7.87 6.99 2.11
N ALA A 43 7.67 6.44 3.29
CA ALA A 43 8.60 6.58 4.41
C ALA A 43 9.98 5.98 4.07
N ASN A 44 10.02 4.80 3.45
CA ASN A 44 11.29 4.18 3.06
C ASN A 44 11.98 4.91 1.89
N ALA A 45 11.25 5.48 0.93
CA ALA A 45 11.84 6.31 -0.12
C ALA A 45 12.51 7.57 0.48
N ARG A 46 11.84 8.20 1.46
CA ARG A 46 12.39 9.31 2.21
C ARG A 46 13.64 8.92 3.02
N ASN A 47 13.65 7.75 3.64
CA ASN A 47 14.83 7.21 4.33
C ASN A 47 16.04 7.02 3.40
N ILE A 48 15.82 6.61 2.14
CA ILE A 48 16.91 6.50 1.14
C ILE A 48 17.44 7.89 0.76
N GLU A 49 16.57 8.89 0.65
CA GLU A 49 16.96 10.26 0.36
C GLU A 49 17.81 10.84 1.51
N LEU A 50 17.38 10.65 2.75
CA LEU A 50 18.15 11.02 3.95
C LEU A 50 19.51 10.32 3.99
N ALA A 51 19.58 9.03 3.64
CA ALA A 51 20.86 8.29 3.59
C ALA A 51 21.83 8.87 2.54
N LYS A 52 21.32 9.32 1.39
CA LYS A 52 22.14 9.98 0.36
C LYS A 52 22.64 11.33 0.83
N GLU A 53 21.79 12.13 1.44
CA GLU A 53 22.17 13.44 1.97
C GLU A 53 23.24 13.31 3.08
N MET A 54 23.14 12.30 3.94
CA MET A 54 24.19 11.96 4.91
C MET A 54 25.51 11.56 4.22
N LEU A 55 25.44 10.72 3.18
CA LEU A 55 26.62 10.27 2.45
C LEU A 55 27.32 11.45 1.76
N ASP A 56 26.55 12.35 1.15
CA ASP A 56 27.05 13.55 0.48
C ASP A 56 27.66 14.53 1.49
N ALA A 57 27.03 14.72 2.66
CA ALA A 57 27.59 15.51 3.76
C ALA A 57 28.91 14.94 4.31
N ALA A 58 28.97 13.63 4.54
CA ALA A 58 30.20 12.96 4.96
C ALA A 58 31.32 13.10 3.91
N HIS A 59 30.98 12.98 2.63
CA HIS A 59 31.94 13.13 1.55
C HIS A 59 32.47 14.57 1.43
N GLU A 60 31.57 15.56 1.50
CA GLU A 60 31.91 16.98 1.47
C GLU A 60 32.80 17.37 2.65
N GLN A 61 32.50 16.84 3.84
CA GLN A 61 33.33 16.99 5.03
C GLN A 61 34.72 16.38 4.84
N ASN A 62 34.82 15.17 4.28
CA ASN A 62 36.09 14.53 4.01
C ASN A 62 36.97 15.36 3.07
N VAL A 63 36.38 15.90 1.98
CA VAL A 63 37.09 16.79 1.06
C VAL A 63 37.55 18.07 1.75
N ALA A 64 36.72 18.67 2.61
CA ALA A 64 37.10 19.86 3.39
C ALA A 64 38.25 19.57 4.36
N LEU A 65 38.24 18.40 5.00
CA LEU A 65 39.28 18.00 5.95
C LEU A 65 40.60 17.66 5.24
N ILE A 66 40.56 17.02 4.06
CA ILE A 66 41.75 16.83 3.22
C ILE A 66 42.33 18.19 2.82
N ARG A 67 41.48 19.15 2.42
CA ARG A 67 41.95 20.51 2.08
C ARG A 67 42.61 21.20 3.27
N LEU A 68 42.03 21.08 4.46
CA LEU A 68 42.57 21.66 5.69
C LEU A 68 43.88 21.00 6.11
N SER A 69 43.94 19.67 6.14
CA SER A 69 45.09 18.89 6.61
C SER A 69 46.28 18.84 5.63
N VAL A 70 46.01 18.84 4.32
CA VAL A 70 47.04 18.73 3.28
C VAL A 70 47.51 20.10 2.79
N PHE A 71 46.58 21.03 2.57
CA PHE A 71 46.89 22.34 1.98
C PHE A 71 46.97 23.46 3.03
N GLY A 72 46.57 23.22 4.29
CA GLY A 72 46.56 24.24 5.34
C GLY A 72 45.56 25.37 5.08
N ASP A 73 44.59 25.13 4.18
CA ASP A 73 43.58 26.12 3.80
C ASP A 73 42.49 26.20 4.87
N ARG A 74 42.57 27.24 5.70
CA ARG A 74 41.63 27.49 6.81
C ARG A 74 40.22 27.86 6.35
N SER A 75 39.99 28.13 5.06
CA SER A 75 38.62 28.29 4.54
C SER A 75 37.79 26.99 4.63
N GLY A 76 38.46 25.84 4.79
CA GLY A 76 37.83 24.53 5.01
C GLY A 76 37.28 24.29 6.42
N ASP A 77 37.66 25.09 7.43
CA ASP A 77 37.23 24.89 8.82
C ASP A 77 35.72 25.14 9.01
N SER A 78 35.22 26.27 8.51
CA SER A 78 33.78 26.56 8.53
C SER A 78 32.97 25.56 7.69
N LEU A 79 33.52 25.09 6.57
CA LEU A 79 32.87 24.07 5.72
C LEU A 79 32.81 22.72 6.43
N CYS A 80 33.85 22.33 7.16
CA CYS A 80 33.89 21.09 7.93
C CYS A 80 32.82 21.07 9.03
N ARG A 81 32.69 22.17 9.79
CA ARG A 81 31.66 22.31 10.82
C ARG A 81 30.24 22.29 10.26
N VAL A 82 30.01 23.01 9.16
CA VAL A 82 28.70 23.04 8.48
C VAL A 82 28.31 21.66 7.94
N CYS A 83 29.25 20.90 7.37
CA CYS A 83 28.97 19.56 6.87
C CYS A 83 28.67 18.58 8.01
N MET A 84 29.37 18.69 9.14
CA MET A 84 29.10 17.89 10.33
C MET A 84 27.74 18.19 10.95
N ASP A 85 27.39 19.47 11.09
CA ASP A 85 26.07 19.85 11.59
C ASP A 85 24.97 19.40 10.61
N ARG A 86 25.21 19.43 9.29
CA ARG A 86 24.27 18.87 8.30
C ARG A 86 24.10 17.37 8.49
N LEU A 87 25.20 16.61 8.62
CA LEU A 87 25.19 15.17 8.85
C LEU A 87 24.39 14.79 10.11
N GLU A 88 24.62 15.48 11.23
CA GLU A 88 23.91 15.24 12.49
C GLU A 88 22.42 15.59 12.39
N ASN A 89 22.08 16.73 11.77
CA ASN A 89 20.69 17.11 11.59
C ASN A 89 19.93 16.09 10.73
N THR A 90 20.52 15.64 9.61
CA THR A 90 19.91 14.62 8.76
C THR A 90 19.80 13.28 9.52
N LEU A 91 20.79 12.92 10.34
CA LEU A 91 20.77 11.73 11.18
C LEU A 91 19.66 11.76 12.24
N LEU A 92 19.44 12.91 12.89
CA LEU A 92 18.35 13.10 13.85
C LEU A 92 16.98 12.96 13.18
N VAL A 93 16.82 13.51 11.97
CA VAL A 93 15.60 13.32 11.19
C VAL A 93 15.39 11.84 10.87
N ALA A 94 16.43 11.12 10.45
CA ALA A 94 16.33 9.69 10.19
C ALA A 94 16.03 8.86 11.45
N GLN A 95 16.57 9.21 12.63
CA GLN A 95 16.24 8.55 13.91
C GLN A 95 14.79 8.73 14.32
N ASN A 96 14.23 9.91 14.09
CA ASN A 96 12.83 10.19 14.41
C ASN A 96 11.86 9.50 13.44
N GLU A 97 12.27 9.27 12.19
CA GLU A 97 11.40 8.74 11.13
C GLU A 97 11.58 7.24 10.83
N ALA A 98 12.72 6.65 11.18
CA ALA A 98 12.98 5.25 10.86
C ALA A 98 12.30 4.28 11.83
N LEU A 99 11.79 3.19 11.24
CA LEU A 99 11.22 2.05 11.97
C LEU A 99 12.30 1.16 12.61
N ASP A 100 13.48 1.05 11.98
CA ASP A 100 14.61 0.24 12.47
C ASP A 100 15.66 1.11 13.17
N LYS A 101 15.57 1.18 14.50
CA LYS A 101 16.48 1.95 15.36
C LYS A 101 17.88 1.33 15.49
N SER A 102 18.01 0.01 15.31
CA SER A 102 19.27 -0.72 15.53
C SER A 102 20.40 -0.33 14.57
N PHE A 103 20.08 -0.06 13.29
CA PHE A 103 21.07 0.40 12.32
C PHE A 103 21.48 1.86 12.55
N LEU A 104 20.55 2.67 13.05
CA LEU A 104 20.78 4.07 13.34
C LEU A 104 21.59 4.28 14.62
N ASP A 105 21.52 3.37 15.58
CA ASP A 105 22.39 3.41 16.77
C ASP A 105 23.87 3.22 16.38
N SER A 106 24.15 2.27 15.48
CA SER A 106 25.51 2.06 14.95
C SER A 106 26.00 3.26 14.12
N LEU A 107 25.09 3.88 13.37
CA LEU A 107 25.40 5.06 12.57
C LEU A 107 25.64 6.30 13.43
N ALA A 108 24.84 6.50 14.48
CA ALA A 108 25.00 7.59 15.45
C ALA A 108 26.29 7.47 16.25
N PHE A 109 26.66 6.24 16.63
CA PHE A 109 27.94 5.99 17.26
C PHE A 109 29.11 6.38 16.33
N ALA A 110 29.10 5.93 15.07
CA ALA A 110 30.15 6.27 14.10
C ALA A 110 30.21 7.78 13.77
N THR A 111 29.06 8.45 13.72
CA THR A 111 28.97 9.90 13.49
C THR A 111 29.57 10.68 14.66
N THR A 112 29.25 10.28 15.90
CA THR A 112 29.80 10.91 17.11
C THR A 112 31.29 10.70 17.23
N GLU A 113 31.78 9.49 16.92
CA GLU A 113 33.21 9.15 16.91
C GLU A 113 33.99 10.00 15.90
N LEU A 114 33.45 10.17 14.69
CA LEU A 114 34.04 11.03 13.65
C LEU A 114 34.03 12.52 14.06
N ARG A 115 32.96 12.98 14.73
CA ARG A 115 32.85 14.36 15.21
C ARG A 115 33.89 14.66 16.29
N LEU A 116 34.03 13.78 17.28
CA LEU A 116 35.05 13.93 18.33
C LEU A 116 36.47 13.98 17.75
N ALA A 117 36.78 13.11 16.79
CA ALA A 117 38.07 13.13 16.10
C ALA A 117 38.29 14.45 15.35
N THR A 118 37.27 14.93 14.64
CA THR A 118 37.32 16.19 13.89
C THR A 118 37.49 17.41 14.81
N ASP A 119 36.68 17.51 15.87
CA ASP A 119 36.72 18.62 16.82
C ASP A 119 38.06 18.69 17.57
N ASN A 120 38.62 17.54 17.96
CA ASN A 120 39.95 17.47 18.57
C ASN A 120 41.05 17.96 17.62
N TYR A 121 40.97 17.64 16.34
CA TYR A 121 41.93 18.11 15.33
C TYR A 121 41.82 19.62 15.08
N LEU A 122 40.59 20.14 14.98
CA LEU A 122 40.33 21.58 14.82
C LEU A 122 40.81 22.37 16.05
N ALA A 123 40.54 21.88 17.26
CA ALA A 123 41.01 22.50 18.50
C ALA A 123 42.55 22.50 18.61
N PHE A 124 43.21 21.42 18.16
CA PHE A 124 44.67 21.35 18.09
C PHE A 124 45.25 22.31 17.04
N GLY A 125 44.57 22.48 15.90
CA GLY A 125 44.89 23.47 14.88
C GLY A 125 44.76 24.92 15.37
N ASP A 126 43.76 25.20 16.20
CA ASP A 126 43.53 26.49 16.84
C ASP A 126 44.58 26.80 17.93
N LEU A 127 44.96 25.81 18.75
CA LEU A 127 46.04 25.97 19.74
C LEU A 127 47.38 26.26 19.06
N ARG A 128 47.69 25.54 17.98
CA ARG A 128 48.88 25.81 17.15
C ARG A 128 48.81 27.18 16.48
N SER A 129 47.61 27.69 16.17
CA SER A 129 47.40 29.05 15.67
C SER A 129 47.73 30.13 16.71
N SER A 130 47.36 29.88 17.98
CA SER A 130 47.62 30.80 19.08
C SER A 130 49.10 30.87 19.44
N ASP A 131 49.83 29.75 19.36
CA ASP A 131 51.29 29.72 19.53
C ASP A 131 52.05 30.26 18.30
N SER A 132 51.50 30.09 17.08
CA SER A 132 52.17 30.54 15.84
C SER A 132 51.98 32.03 15.52
N LEU A 133 51.12 32.76 16.25
CA LEU A 133 51.17 34.22 16.29
C LEU A 133 52.52 34.74 16.83
N ALA A 134 53.28 33.93 17.57
CA ALA A 134 54.65 34.24 17.97
C ALA A 134 55.72 33.80 16.93
N ALA A 135 55.36 33.01 15.92
CA ALA A 135 56.28 32.39 14.96
C ALA A 135 55.92 32.68 13.49
N ALA A 136 55.38 33.87 13.21
CA ALA A 136 55.13 34.33 11.84
C ALA A 136 56.46 34.56 11.10
N GLN A 137 56.95 33.55 10.37
CA GLN A 137 57.83 33.64 9.19
C GLN A 137 58.28 32.24 8.71
N THR A 138 57.40 31.44 8.12
CA THR A 138 57.83 30.40 7.16
C THR A 138 56.68 30.00 6.23
N PRO A 139 56.92 29.77 4.92
CA PRO A 139 55.87 29.35 4.00
C PRO A 139 55.38 27.95 4.37
N GLN A 140 54.06 27.86 4.52
CA GLN A 140 53.17 26.70 4.51
C GLN A 140 53.85 25.41 3.99
N ARG A 141 54.45 24.65 4.91
CA ARG A 141 54.92 23.29 4.66
C ARG A 141 53.70 22.37 4.86
N PRO A 142 53.41 21.42 3.96
CA PRO A 142 52.36 20.43 4.21
C PRO A 142 52.70 19.75 5.52
N ASP A 143 51.81 19.89 6.50
CA ASP A 143 52.00 19.34 7.83
C ASP A 143 51.96 17.82 7.69
N SER A 144 53.14 17.18 7.62
CA SER A 144 53.25 15.73 7.53
C SER A 144 52.54 15.03 8.71
N LEU A 145 52.32 15.76 9.81
CA LEU A 145 51.47 15.34 10.93
C LEU A 145 49.98 15.25 10.55
N GLY A 146 49.43 16.22 9.81
CA GLY A 146 48.04 16.23 9.38
C GLY A 146 47.75 15.08 8.42
N ILE A 147 48.68 14.80 7.51
CA ILE A 147 48.60 13.67 6.56
C ILE A 147 48.65 12.32 7.31
N LYS A 148 49.49 12.19 8.35
CA LYS A 148 49.57 10.96 9.15
C LYS A 148 48.32 10.73 9.97
N TRP A 149 47.85 11.75 10.68
CA TRP A 149 46.62 11.69 11.46
C TRP A 149 45.40 11.35 10.58
N TYR A 150 45.30 11.98 9.40
CA TYR A 150 44.23 11.70 8.45
C TYR A 150 44.23 10.22 8.00
N ASN A 151 45.40 9.67 7.63
CA ASN A 151 45.50 8.29 7.14
C ASN A 151 45.38 7.24 8.25
N GLU A 152 45.85 7.51 9.47
CA GLU A 152 45.86 6.51 10.57
C GLU A 152 44.56 6.50 11.38
N GLU A 153 43.95 7.68 11.60
CA GLU A 153 42.84 7.81 12.55
C GLU A 153 41.52 8.21 11.86
N TYR A 154 41.55 9.15 10.92
CA TYR A 154 40.33 9.65 10.26
C TYR A 154 39.79 8.71 9.16
N ASP A 155 40.66 8.13 8.31
CA ASP A 155 40.23 7.27 7.19
C ASP A 155 39.44 6.03 7.65
N ALA A 156 39.87 5.42 8.76
CA ALA A 156 39.19 4.28 9.35
C ALA A 156 37.78 4.65 9.88
N LEU A 157 37.65 5.82 10.53
CA LEU A 157 36.37 6.32 11.05
C LEU A 157 35.42 6.73 9.91
N TYR A 158 35.94 7.41 8.89
CA TYR A 158 35.19 7.77 7.70
C TYR A 158 34.70 6.54 6.91
N GLY A 159 35.56 5.52 6.78
CA GLY A 159 35.21 4.24 6.16
C GLY A 159 34.10 3.51 6.93
N ARG A 160 34.15 3.52 8.27
CA ARG A 160 33.11 2.95 9.13
C ARG A 160 31.77 3.68 9.00
N LEU A 161 31.80 5.01 9.01
CA LEU A 161 30.61 5.85 8.80
C LEU A 161 29.99 5.58 7.42
N THR A 162 30.81 5.61 6.37
CA THR A 162 30.38 5.38 4.99
C THR A 162 29.79 3.98 4.81
N ALA A 163 30.40 2.96 5.43
CA ALA A 163 29.88 1.60 5.42
C ALA A 163 28.54 1.48 6.16
N ALA A 164 28.38 2.15 7.31
CA ALA A 164 27.13 2.18 8.05
C ALA A 164 26.00 2.85 7.25
N ILE A 165 26.27 4.01 6.62
CA ILE A 165 25.32 4.70 5.74
C ILE A 165 24.96 3.83 4.53
N LYS A 166 25.95 3.19 3.91
CA LYS A 166 25.74 2.32 2.74
C LYS A 166 24.93 1.07 3.11
N ASN A 167 25.14 0.50 4.29
CA ASN A 167 24.34 -0.61 4.80
C ASN A 167 22.90 -0.18 5.09
N TYR A 168 22.70 0.99 5.70
CA TYR A 168 21.37 1.58 5.89
C TYR A 168 20.63 1.80 4.56
N MET A 169 21.31 2.38 3.57
CA MET A 169 20.76 2.58 2.22
C MET A 169 20.44 1.25 1.52
N THR A 170 21.33 0.26 1.57
CA THR A 170 21.16 -1.04 0.90
C THR A 170 20.06 -1.87 1.55
N SER A 171 19.98 -1.88 2.88
CA SER A 171 18.90 -2.54 3.63
C SER A 171 17.53 -1.94 3.27
N THR A 172 17.45 -0.60 3.21
CA THR A 172 16.21 0.10 2.85
C THR A 172 15.85 -0.11 1.37
N GLN A 173 16.82 -0.10 0.46
CA GLN A 173 16.64 -0.27 -0.98
C GLN A 173 16.27 -1.72 -1.38
N SER A 174 16.89 -2.72 -0.74
CA SER A 174 16.59 -4.14 -0.97
C SER A 174 15.18 -4.53 -0.52
N SER A 175 14.63 -3.79 0.45
CA SER A 175 13.23 -3.90 0.87
C SER A 175 12.27 -3.21 -0.12
N LEU A 176 12.70 -2.14 -0.80
CA LEU A 176 11.82 -1.29 -1.62
C LEU A 176 11.48 -1.86 -3.00
N ALA A 177 12.49 -2.31 -3.75
CA ALA A 177 12.32 -2.75 -5.14
C ALA A 177 11.41 -4.00 -5.29
N PRO A 178 11.59 -5.08 -4.51
CA PRO A 178 10.70 -6.23 -4.61
C PRO A 178 9.32 -5.96 -3.99
N ARG A 179 9.20 -5.12 -2.95
CA ARG A 179 7.89 -4.85 -2.30
C ARG A 179 6.97 -3.99 -3.16
N ALA A 180 7.49 -3.00 -3.88
CA ALA A 180 6.69 -2.19 -4.81
C ALA A 180 6.16 -3.03 -5.99
N GLU A 181 7.00 -3.91 -6.55
CA GLU A 181 6.63 -4.76 -7.68
C GLU A 181 5.72 -5.93 -7.25
N GLN A 182 6.00 -6.55 -6.09
CA GLN A 182 5.13 -7.57 -5.51
C GLN A 182 3.77 -7.00 -5.08
N MET A 183 3.68 -5.75 -4.62
CA MET A 183 2.39 -5.14 -4.30
C MET A 183 1.52 -4.97 -5.54
N LYS A 184 2.07 -4.43 -6.64
CA LYS A 184 1.29 -4.27 -7.88
C LYS A 184 0.78 -5.63 -8.37
N LYS A 185 1.62 -6.68 -8.28
CA LYS A 185 1.26 -8.02 -8.73
C LYS A 185 0.35 -8.77 -7.76
N ASN A 186 0.52 -8.62 -6.45
CA ASN A 186 -0.30 -9.29 -5.43
C ASN A 186 -1.67 -8.65 -5.26
N ALA A 187 -1.77 -7.32 -5.31
CA ALA A 187 -3.08 -6.65 -5.34
C ALA A 187 -3.86 -7.10 -6.57
N TYR A 188 -3.25 -7.09 -7.76
CA TYR A 188 -3.93 -7.53 -8.98
C TYR A 188 -4.25 -9.05 -8.94
N ARG A 189 -3.35 -9.89 -8.43
CA ARG A 189 -3.55 -11.34 -8.33
C ARG A 189 -4.57 -11.75 -7.27
N ALA A 190 -4.74 -10.97 -6.21
CA ALA A 190 -5.76 -11.19 -5.18
C ALA A 190 -7.12 -10.60 -5.57
N VAL A 191 -7.14 -9.43 -6.23
CA VAL A 191 -8.37 -8.71 -6.60
C VAL A 191 -9.06 -9.32 -7.81
N THR A 192 -8.31 -9.76 -8.82
CA THR A 192 -8.88 -10.34 -10.05
C THR A 192 -9.80 -11.53 -9.79
N PRO A 193 -9.45 -12.55 -8.97
CA PRO A 193 -10.36 -13.67 -8.71
C PRO A 193 -11.60 -13.26 -7.92
N VAL A 194 -11.52 -12.25 -7.04
CA VAL A 194 -12.67 -11.73 -6.28
C VAL A 194 -13.63 -10.96 -7.19
N LEU A 195 -13.12 -10.13 -8.10
CA LEU A 195 -13.97 -9.43 -9.07
C LEU A 195 -14.66 -10.41 -10.03
N ILE A 196 -13.93 -11.42 -10.52
CA ILE A 196 -14.50 -12.45 -11.40
C ILE A 196 -15.58 -13.25 -10.66
N SER A 197 -15.34 -13.63 -9.40
CA SER A 197 -16.32 -14.41 -8.63
C SER A 197 -17.60 -13.62 -8.36
N VAL A 198 -17.49 -12.33 -8.04
CA VAL A 198 -18.66 -11.43 -7.85
C VAL A 198 -19.46 -11.30 -9.14
N ALA A 199 -18.79 -11.09 -10.29
CA ALA A 199 -19.47 -10.97 -11.58
C ALA A 199 -20.22 -12.26 -11.96
N VAL A 200 -19.59 -13.42 -11.77
CA VAL A 200 -20.21 -14.74 -12.01
C VAL A 200 -21.39 -14.97 -11.06
N MET A 201 -21.25 -14.65 -9.78
CA MET A 201 -22.34 -14.73 -8.80
C MET A 201 -23.54 -13.88 -9.22
N ILE A 202 -23.32 -12.63 -9.63
CA ILE A 202 -24.40 -11.74 -10.12
C ILE A 202 -25.07 -12.33 -11.37
N ALA A 203 -24.28 -12.86 -12.32
CA ALA A 203 -24.81 -13.47 -13.53
C ALA A 203 -25.70 -14.69 -13.22
N ILE A 204 -25.28 -15.57 -12.29
CA ILE A 204 -26.07 -16.73 -11.84
C ILE A 204 -27.38 -16.27 -11.20
N VAL A 205 -27.34 -15.25 -10.33
CA VAL A 205 -28.54 -14.72 -9.67
C VAL A 205 -29.53 -14.13 -10.68
N LEU A 206 -29.04 -13.39 -11.69
CA LEU A 206 -29.88 -12.85 -12.76
C LEU A 206 -30.49 -13.95 -13.63
N MET A 207 -29.71 -14.99 -13.97
CA MET A 207 -30.23 -16.16 -14.69
C MET A 207 -31.32 -16.87 -13.87
N LEU A 208 -31.10 -17.08 -12.58
CA LEU A 208 -32.07 -17.74 -11.71
C LEU A 208 -33.34 -16.89 -11.53
N TYR A 209 -33.22 -15.56 -11.45
CA TYR A 209 -34.36 -14.65 -11.49
C TYR A 209 -35.15 -14.77 -12.80
N TYR A 210 -34.46 -14.86 -13.94
CA TYR A 210 -35.10 -15.05 -15.25
C TYR A 210 -35.87 -16.38 -15.31
N PHE A 211 -35.26 -17.48 -14.85
CA PHE A 211 -35.91 -18.79 -14.76
C PHE A 211 -37.14 -18.77 -13.84
N MET A 212 -37.00 -18.26 -12.61
CA MET A 212 -38.13 -18.16 -11.67
C MET A 212 -39.26 -17.28 -12.20
N SER A 213 -38.93 -16.17 -12.88
CA SER A 213 -39.92 -15.27 -13.47
C SER A 213 -40.71 -15.93 -14.60
N ILE A 214 -40.06 -16.69 -15.49
CA ILE A 214 -40.71 -17.31 -16.65
C ILE A 214 -41.43 -18.59 -16.27
N TYR A 215 -40.80 -19.48 -15.51
CA TYR A 215 -41.33 -20.82 -15.26
C TYR A 215 -42.24 -20.92 -14.04
N CYS A 216 -42.08 -20.06 -13.03
CA CYS A 216 -42.91 -20.11 -11.82
C CYS A 216 -43.87 -18.92 -11.73
N VAL A 217 -43.36 -17.68 -11.81
CA VAL A 217 -44.20 -16.50 -11.52
C VAL A 217 -45.20 -16.20 -12.65
N SER A 218 -44.74 -16.18 -13.90
CA SER A 218 -45.59 -15.85 -15.06
C SER A 218 -46.77 -16.81 -15.27
N PRO A 219 -46.59 -18.15 -15.23
CA PRO A 219 -47.70 -19.08 -15.40
C PRO A 219 -48.65 -19.07 -14.19
N VAL A 220 -48.15 -18.96 -12.96
CA VAL A 220 -49.02 -18.85 -11.76
C VAL A 220 -49.88 -17.59 -11.80
N VAL A 221 -49.32 -16.45 -12.20
CA VAL A 221 -50.10 -15.21 -12.35
C VAL A 221 -51.15 -15.35 -13.46
N ARG A 222 -50.83 -16.05 -14.56
CA ARG A 222 -51.77 -16.31 -15.65
C ARG A 222 -52.90 -17.25 -15.22
N MET A 223 -52.59 -18.35 -14.54
CA MET A 223 -53.58 -19.27 -13.96
C MET A 223 -54.50 -18.58 -12.97
N ASN A 224 -53.94 -17.79 -12.05
CA ASN A 224 -54.76 -17.07 -11.06
C ASN A 224 -55.73 -16.08 -11.75
N LYS A 225 -55.27 -15.40 -12.82
CA LYS A 225 -56.14 -14.52 -13.61
C LYS A 225 -57.23 -15.32 -14.34
N SER A 226 -56.87 -16.38 -15.05
CA SER A 226 -57.84 -17.23 -15.78
C SER A 226 -58.85 -17.91 -14.84
N LEU A 227 -58.45 -18.27 -13.62
CA LEU A 227 -59.34 -18.82 -12.61
C LEU A 227 -60.30 -17.76 -12.06
N GLY A 228 -59.81 -16.54 -11.81
CA GLY A 228 -60.65 -15.40 -11.44
C GLY A 228 -61.68 -15.03 -12.53
N ASP A 229 -61.27 -15.10 -13.79
CA ASP A 229 -62.14 -14.87 -14.95
C ASP A 229 -63.22 -15.97 -15.07
N TRP A 230 -62.87 -17.25 -14.83
CA TRP A 230 -63.84 -18.34 -14.77
C TRP A 230 -64.85 -18.16 -13.62
N LEU A 231 -64.39 -17.78 -12.42
CA LEU A 231 -65.24 -17.60 -11.25
C LEU A 231 -66.21 -16.43 -11.43
N SER A 232 -65.76 -15.33 -12.04
CA SER A 232 -66.54 -14.09 -12.17
C SER A 232 -67.42 -14.04 -13.41
N PHE A 233 -66.95 -14.58 -14.54
CA PHE A 233 -67.59 -14.41 -15.85
C PHE A 233 -68.00 -15.74 -16.51
N ARG A 234 -67.79 -16.90 -15.85
CA ARG A 234 -68.07 -18.25 -16.39
C ARG A 234 -67.36 -18.55 -17.73
N THR A 235 -66.36 -17.76 -18.09
CA THR A 235 -65.56 -17.96 -19.31
C THR A 235 -64.67 -19.19 -19.18
N PRO A 236 -64.44 -19.96 -20.25
CA PRO A 236 -63.64 -21.19 -20.18
C PRO A 236 -62.21 -20.88 -19.73
N PHE A 237 -61.74 -21.64 -18.73
CA PHE A 237 -60.36 -21.57 -18.25
C PHE A 237 -59.42 -22.00 -19.39
N ASN A 238 -58.70 -21.04 -19.97
CA ASN A 238 -57.81 -21.29 -21.10
C ASN A 238 -56.44 -20.68 -20.81
N VAL A 239 -55.60 -21.44 -20.13
CA VAL A 239 -54.21 -21.06 -19.91
C VAL A 239 -53.39 -21.62 -21.06
N LYS A 240 -53.19 -20.79 -22.10
CA LYS A 240 -52.23 -21.06 -23.18
C LYS A 240 -50.83 -20.73 -22.68
N GLY A 241 -49.91 -21.69 -22.73
CA GLY A 241 -48.50 -21.51 -22.39
C GLY A 241 -47.80 -22.86 -22.23
N ASP A 242 -46.49 -22.88 -22.43
CA ASP A 242 -45.62 -24.03 -22.19
C ASP A 242 -45.44 -24.21 -20.67
N LEU A 243 -46.48 -24.73 -20.01
CA LEU A 243 -46.40 -25.07 -18.59
C LEU A 243 -45.68 -26.40 -18.47
N LYS A 244 -44.60 -26.44 -17.69
CA LYS A 244 -43.83 -27.64 -17.39
C LYS A 244 -43.84 -27.91 -15.89
N ASP A 245 -43.60 -29.16 -15.52
CA ASP A 245 -43.49 -29.65 -14.16
C ASP A 245 -44.77 -29.41 -13.32
N GLU A 246 -44.63 -29.12 -12.03
CA GLU A 246 -45.69 -28.96 -11.03
C GLU A 246 -46.80 -27.96 -11.43
N VAL A 247 -46.47 -26.96 -12.27
CA VAL A 247 -47.44 -25.95 -12.69
C VAL A 247 -48.39 -26.49 -13.77
N LEU A 248 -47.95 -27.46 -14.57
CA LEU A 248 -48.81 -28.19 -15.50
C LEU A 248 -49.77 -29.10 -14.73
N GLU A 249 -49.26 -29.85 -13.75
CA GLU A 249 -50.09 -30.73 -12.93
C GLU A 249 -51.14 -29.92 -12.15
N LEU A 250 -50.78 -28.74 -11.65
CA LEU A 250 -51.74 -27.83 -11.03
C LEU A 250 -52.83 -27.36 -12.01
N LYS A 251 -52.46 -27.09 -13.26
CA LYS A 251 -53.43 -26.72 -14.32
C LYS A 251 -54.40 -27.87 -14.58
N GLU A 252 -53.90 -29.09 -14.74
CA GLU A 252 -54.71 -30.28 -14.99
C GLU A 252 -55.65 -30.60 -13.82
N ARG A 253 -55.18 -30.48 -12.57
CA ARG A 253 -56.01 -30.63 -11.38
C ARG A 253 -57.12 -29.57 -11.30
N ILE A 254 -56.84 -28.34 -11.73
CA ILE A 254 -57.86 -27.28 -11.80
C ILE A 254 -58.88 -27.58 -12.92
N GLU A 255 -58.44 -28.04 -14.09
CA GLU A 255 -59.33 -28.39 -15.20
C GLU A 255 -60.25 -29.57 -14.84
N THR A 256 -59.72 -30.60 -14.17
CA THR A 256 -60.52 -31.74 -13.69
C THR A 256 -61.56 -31.31 -12.66
N LEU A 257 -61.20 -30.46 -11.69
CA LEU A 257 -62.14 -29.87 -10.72
C LEU A 257 -63.23 -29.03 -11.41
N ILE A 258 -62.88 -28.19 -12.39
CA ILE A 258 -63.85 -27.41 -13.16
C ILE A 258 -64.82 -28.34 -13.90
N ASN A 259 -64.33 -29.41 -14.53
CA ASN A 259 -65.17 -30.35 -15.25
C ASN A 259 -66.09 -31.15 -14.32
N GLN A 260 -65.60 -31.57 -13.15
CA GLN A 260 -66.44 -32.18 -12.11
C GLN A 260 -67.51 -31.22 -11.59
N SER A 261 -67.17 -29.94 -11.37
CA SER A 261 -68.15 -28.94 -10.91
C SER A 261 -69.26 -28.64 -11.92
N LYS A 262 -69.01 -28.91 -13.22
CA LYS A 262 -70.00 -28.75 -14.29
C LYS A 262 -70.92 -29.98 -14.43
N GLN A 263 -70.52 -31.15 -13.95
CA GLN A 263 -71.40 -32.31 -13.92
C GLN A 263 -72.42 -32.15 -12.79
N PRO A 264 -73.74 -32.25 -13.05
CA PRO A 264 -74.73 -32.22 -11.97
C PRO A 264 -74.48 -33.44 -11.08
N LYS A 265 -74.42 -33.22 -9.76
CA LYS A 265 -74.49 -34.31 -8.78
C LYS A 265 -75.75 -35.12 -9.10
N ALA A 266 -75.57 -36.39 -9.45
CA ALA A 266 -76.64 -37.37 -9.55
C ALA A 266 -77.34 -37.53 -8.20
#